data_AF-A0AAV7PMU4-F1
#
_entry.id   AF-A0AAV7PMU4-F1
#
_cell.length_a   1.000
_cell.length_b   1.000
_cell.length_c   1.000
_cell.angle_alpha   90.00
_cell.angle_beta   90.00
_cell.angle_gamma   90.00
#
_symmetry.space_group_name_H-M   'P 1'
#
loop_
_entity.id
_entity.type
_entity.pdbx_description
1 polymer ?
#
loop_
_entity_poly.entity_id
_entity_poly.type
_entity_poly.pdbx_seq_one_letter_code
_entity_poly.pdbx_strand_id
1 'polypeptide(L)'
;MGKLQHKIQGMPQAEQGHVRQLASGDPEESAALTTMQDTLNKILGAIEDTKLTLSKEIGKVSSELSHLRTHHHKLVDRVEATETSLGELQPAHRALPAQVTCLSERVQVLERCAEDAEGRIWRNNIRIVGMPEGVEGTDAVAYLET
;
A
#
# COMPACT_ATOMS: atom_id res chain seq x y z
N MET A 1 15.92 58.50 78.90
CA MET A 1 14.55 58.45 78.34
C MET A 1 14.25 56.99 78.02
N GLY A 2 13.76 56.12 78.89
CA GLY A 2 12.95 56.33 80.08
C GLY A 2 11.53 55.82 79.82
N LYS A 3 11.23 54.65 80.38
CA LYS A 3 9.89 54.11 80.72
C LYS A 3 9.14 53.34 79.63
N LEU A 4 9.14 52.02 79.76
CA LEU A 4 7.93 51.18 79.92
C LEU A 4 8.35 49.76 80.35
N GLN A 5 9.12 49.69 81.44
CA GLN A 5 9.14 48.53 82.33
C GLN A 5 8.14 48.82 83.46
N HIS A 6 6.99 48.14 83.45
CA HIS A 6 6.24 47.67 84.63
C HIS A 6 4.82 47.24 84.23
N LYS A 7 4.32 46.20 84.92
CA LYS A 7 3.13 45.35 84.65
C LYS A 7 3.39 44.36 83.52
N ILE A 8 3.65 43.08 83.79
CA ILE A 8 2.76 42.18 84.53
C ILE A 8 3.57 41.37 85.54
N GLN A 9 3.42 41.72 86.81
CA GLN A 9 3.81 40.90 87.95
C GLN A 9 2.51 40.46 88.61
N GLY A 10 2.27 39.15 88.63
CA GLY A 10 1.14 38.53 89.33
C GLY A 10 0.26 37.69 88.42
N MET A 11 0.68 36.45 88.13
CA MET A 11 -0.23 35.30 87.92
C MET A 11 0.56 33.97 87.97
N PRO A 12 -0.07 32.87 88.42
CA PRO A 12 0.56 31.77 89.15
C PRO A 12 1.34 30.76 88.28
N GLN A 13 2.39 30.18 88.87
CA GLN A 13 3.31 29.18 88.29
C GLN A 13 2.69 27.77 88.06
N ALA A 14 1.42 27.67 87.67
CA ALA A 14 0.71 26.38 87.61
C ALA A 14 0.46 25.82 86.20
N GLU A 15 0.94 26.47 85.12
CA GLU A 15 0.64 26.03 83.74
C GLU A 15 1.88 25.78 82.86
N GLN A 16 3.08 25.66 83.45
CA GLN A 16 4.28 25.27 82.70
C GLN A 16 4.51 23.74 82.65
N GLY A 17 3.64 22.94 83.28
CA GLY A 17 3.76 21.48 83.32
C GLY A 17 3.08 20.72 82.17
N HIS A 18 2.19 21.35 81.40
CA HIS A 18 1.31 20.60 80.48
C HIS A 18 1.67 20.72 78.98
N VAL A 19 2.62 21.57 78.62
CA VAL A 19 3.06 21.73 77.21
C VAL A 19 4.27 20.86 76.88
N ARG A 20 4.93 20.25 77.87
CA ARG A 20 6.15 19.44 77.65
C ARG A 20 5.89 17.94 77.41
N GLN A 21 4.62 17.53 77.34
CA GLN A 21 4.22 16.13 77.28
C GLN A 21 3.52 15.73 75.96
N LEU A 22 3.74 16.52 74.89
CA LEU A 22 3.38 16.16 73.52
C LEU A 22 4.61 15.98 72.60
N ALA A 23 5.82 16.06 73.16
CA ALA A 23 7.08 15.95 72.42
C ALA A 23 7.83 14.62 72.70
N SER A 24 7.11 13.57 73.03
CA SER A 24 7.62 12.19 73.00
C SER A 24 6.80 11.38 72.01
N GLY A 25 6.79 11.81 70.74
CA GLY A 25 6.51 10.88 69.65
C GLY A 25 7.74 9.99 69.52
N ASP A 26 7.56 8.68 69.63
CA ASP A 26 8.66 7.74 69.49
C ASP A 26 9.35 7.97 68.14
N PRO A 27 10.69 8.12 68.09
CA PRO A 27 11.42 8.40 66.85
C PRO A 27 11.21 7.30 65.78
N GLU A 28 10.79 6.10 66.16
CA GLU A 28 10.41 5.02 65.25
C GLU A 28 9.12 5.32 64.45
N GLU A 29 8.11 5.98 65.04
CA GLU A 29 6.84 6.24 64.36
C GLU A 29 6.97 7.34 63.29
N SER A 30 7.80 8.35 63.56
CA SER A 30 8.16 9.40 62.58
C SER A 30 9.01 8.84 61.43
N ALA A 31 9.95 7.94 61.71
CA ALA A 31 10.74 7.27 60.68
C ALA A 31 9.89 6.33 59.81
N ALA A 32 8.94 5.60 60.40
CA ALA A 32 7.97 4.77 59.69
C ALA A 32 7.05 5.61 58.76
N LEU A 33 6.58 6.76 59.23
CA LEU A 33 5.78 7.67 58.40
C LEU A 33 6.56 8.20 57.19
N THR A 34 7.84 8.55 57.40
CA THR A 34 8.73 9.07 56.34
C THR A 34 9.04 8.00 55.30
N THR A 35 9.34 6.77 55.72
CA THR A 35 9.55 5.63 54.80
C THR A 35 8.29 5.25 54.03
N MET A 36 7.11 5.38 54.63
CA MET A 36 5.83 5.20 53.95
C MET A 36 5.58 6.31 52.91
N GLN A 37 5.95 7.55 53.22
CA GLN A 37 5.89 8.67 52.27
C GLN A 37 6.83 8.43 51.06
N ASP A 38 8.05 7.93 51.32
CA ASP A 38 9.02 7.61 50.26
C ASP A 38 8.57 6.47 49.37
N THR A 39 7.94 5.43 49.94
CA THR A 39 7.39 4.32 49.14
C THR A 39 6.21 4.78 48.29
N LEU A 40 5.32 5.63 48.81
CA LEU A 40 4.24 6.24 48.02
C LEU A 40 4.76 7.10 46.87
N ASN A 41 5.77 7.93 47.11
CA ASN A 41 6.40 8.74 46.06
C ASN A 41 7.04 7.88 44.97
N LYS A 42 7.70 6.77 45.34
CA LYS A 42 8.25 5.81 44.38
C LYS A 42 7.17 5.13 43.54
N ILE A 43 6.06 4.73 44.16
CA ILE A 43 4.92 4.12 43.45
C ILE A 43 4.30 5.13 42.48
N LEU A 44 4.08 6.36 42.91
CA LEU A 44 3.56 7.43 42.06
C LEU A 44 4.47 7.70 40.86
N GLY A 45 5.78 7.77 41.07
CA GLY A 45 6.75 7.91 39.98
C GLY A 45 6.68 6.75 38.99
N ALA A 46 6.61 5.51 39.47
CA ALA A 46 6.46 4.33 38.61
C ALA A 46 5.13 4.34 37.82
N ILE A 47 4.05 4.84 38.42
CA ILE A 47 2.75 5.01 37.74
C ILE A 47 2.86 6.07 36.62
N GLU A 48 3.55 7.19 36.86
CA GLU A 48 3.77 8.21 35.83
C GLU A 48 4.65 7.69 34.69
N ASP A 49 5.73 6.99 35.00
CA ASP A 49 6.62 6.38 34.00
C ASP A 49 5.90 5.35 33.13
N THR A 50 5.10 4.48 33.76
CA THR A 50 4.29 3.49 33.03
C THR A 50 3.22 4.16 32.18
N LYS A 51 2.55 5.20 32.68
CA LYS A 51 1.58 5.99 31.91
C LYS A 51 2.23 6.65 30.70
N LEU A 52 3.41 7.25 30.86
CA LEU A 52 4.15 7.88 29.76
C LEU A 52 4.56 6.85 28.71
N THR A 53 5.07 5.70 29.16
CA THR A 53 5.48 4.60 28.27
C THR A 53 4.28 4.07 27.48
N LEU A 54 3.17 3.78 28.16
CA LEU A 54 1.94 3.32 27.50
C LEU A 54 1.40 4.33 26.50
N SER A 55 1.38 5.62 26.87
CA SER A 55 0.91 6.68 25.97
C SER A 55 1.76 6.75 24.69
N LYS A 56 3.08 6.57 24.82
CA LYS A 56 4.01 6.55 23.68
C LYS A 56 3.78 5.33 22.79
N GLU A 57 3.65 4.14 23.36
CA GLU A 57 3.41 2.92 22.57
C GLU A 57 2.04 2.94 21.90
N ILE A 58 0.99 3.43 22.57
CA ILE A 58 -0.33 3.65 21.96
C ILE A 58 -0.23 4.63 20.77
N GLY A 59 0.54 5.71 20.92
CA GLY A 59 0.79 6.66 19.84
C GLY A 59 1.46 6.02 18.61
N LYS A 60 2.47 5.16 18.83
CA LYS A 60 3.12 4.41 17.75
C LYS A 60 2.14 3.47 17.05
N VAL A 61 1.39 2.67 17.81
CA VAL A 61 0.40 1.74 17.26
C VAL A 61 -0.65 2.48 16.44
N SER A 62 -1.13 3.63 16.91
CA SER A 62 -2.07 4.47 16.18
C SER A 62 -1.50 4.99 14.85
N SER A 63 -0.22 5.37 14.85
CA SER A 63 0.49 5.79 13.64
C SER A 63 0.62 4.63 12.65
N GLU A 64 1.07 3.46 13.11
CA GLU A 64 1.21 2.27 12.26
C GLU A 64 -0.14 1.81 11.69
N LEU A 65 -1.21 1.84 12.48
CA LEU A 65 -2.55 1.54 12.02
C LEU A 65 -3.02 2.50 10.92
N SER A 66 -2.68 3.79 11.06
CA SER A 66 -2.98 4.81 10.05
C SER A 66 -2.23 4.54 8.76
N HIS A 67 -0.94 4.22 8.83
CA HIS A 67 -0.15 3.82 7.67
C HIS A 67 -0.71 2.56 7.01
N LEU A 68 -1.04 1.54 7.79
CA LEU A 68 -1.62 0.29 7.30
C LEU A 68 -2.94 0.54 6.58
N ARG A 69 -3.80 1.41 7.14
CA ARG A 69 -5.06 1.82 6.50
C ARG A 69 -4.82 2.49 5.14
N THR A 70 -3.84 3.40 5.05
CA THR A 70 -3.48 4.05 3.79
C THR A 70 -2.93 3.04 2.78
N HIS A 71 -2.06 2.13 3.19
CA HIS A 71 -1.53 1.09 2.32
C HIS A 71 -2.61 0.13 1.85
N HIS A 72 -3.54 -0.24 2.72
CA HIS A 72 -4.68 -1.08 2.38
C HIS A 72 -5.57 -0.40 1.33
N HIS A 73 -5.89 0.88 1.50
CA HIS A 73 -6.68 1.62 0.51
C HIS A 73 -5.99 1.66 -0.86
N LYS A 74 -4.70 1.97 -0.91
CA LYS A 74 -3.91 1.92 -2.15
C LYS A 74 -3.90 0.55 -2.81
N LEU A 75 -3.91 -0.53 -2.02
CA LEU A 75 -3.99 -1.89 -2.55
C LEU A 75 -5.36 -2.17 -3.15
N VAL A 76 -6.44 -1.77 -2.47
CA VAL A 76 -7.81 -1.89 -3.00
C VAL A 76 -7.94 -1.15 -4.33
N ASP A 77 -7.49 0.11 -4.41
CA ASP A 77 -7.55 0.90 -5.64
C ASP A 77 -6.79 0.23 -6.80
N ARG A 78 -5.62 -0.34 -6.50
CA ARG A 78 -4.81 -1.07 -7.50
C ARG A 78 -5.51 -2.35 -7.96
N VAL A 79 -6.13 -3.09 -7.05
CA VAL A 79 -6.87 -4.31 -7.38
C VAL A 79 -8.05 -3.95 -8.28
N GLU A 80 -8.84 -2.95 -7.93
CA GLU A 80 -9.98 -2.49 -8.74
C GLU A 80 -9.56 -2.04 -10.15
N ALA A 81 -8.44 -1.29 -10.25
CA ALA A 81 -7.88 -0.91 -11.55
C ALA A 81 -7.45 -2.13 -12.38
N THR A 82 -6.81 -3.13 -11.75
CA THR A 82 -6.41 -4.36 -12.46
C THR A 82 -7.59 -5.21 -12.88
N GLU A 83 -8.64 -5.31 -12.05
CA GLU A 83 -9.86 -6.03 -12.37
C GLU A 83 -10.62 -5.37 -13.53
N THR A 84 -10.69 -4.04 -13.53
CA THR A 84 -11.29 -3.26 -14.62
C THR A 84 -10.53 -3.49 -15.93
N SER A 85 -9.20 -3.35 -15.91
CA SER A 85 -8.37 -3.58 -17.10
C SER A 85 -8.47 -5.02 -17.61
N LEU A 86 -8.55 -6.01 -16.72
CA LEU A 86 -8.78 -7.40 -17.09
C LEU A 86 -10.17 -7.61 -17.71
N GLY A 87 -11.19 -6.96 -17.16
CA GLY A 87 -12.56 -6.95 -17.68
C GLY A 87 -12.64 -6.39 -19.11
N GLU A 88 -11.83 -5.38 -19.43
CA GLU A 88 -11.72 -4.82 -20.78
C GLU A 88 -10.92 -5.72 -21.74
N LEU A 89 -9.87 -6.38 -21.26
CA LEU A 89 -9.01 -7.23 -22.08
C LEU A 89 -9.68 -8.57 -22.44
N GLN A 90 -10.51 -9.11 -21.54
CA GLN A 90 -11.11 -10.43 -21.70
C GLN A 90 -12.02 -10.56 -22.94
N PRO A 91 -12.90 -9.60 -23.29
CA PRO A 91 -13.65 -9.62 -24.53
C PRO A 91 -12.76 -9.63 -25.79
N ALA A 92 -11.72 -8.80 -25.82
CA ALA A 92 -10.80 -8.73 -26.95
C ALA A 92 -10.06 -10.06 -27.15
N HIS A 93 -9.57 -10.65 -26.04
CA HIS A 93 -8.93 -11.97 -26.08
C HIS A 93 -9.88 -13.08 -26.53
N ARG A 94 -11.16 -13.02 -26.15
CA ARG A 94 -12.18 -14.00 -26.61
C ARG A 94 -12.54 -13.84 -28.08
N ALA A 95 -12.49 -12.62 -28.62
CA ALA A 95 -12.83 -12.35 -30.01
C ALA A 95 -11.70 -12.72 -31.00
N LEU A 96 -10.43 -12.63 -30.57
CA LEU A 96 -9.26 -12.88 -31.41
C LEU A 96 -9.27 -14.25 -32.11
N PRO A 97 -9.52 -15.39 -31.43
CA PRO A 97 -9.54 -16.70 -32.08
C PRO A 97 -10.58 -16.78 -33.18
N ALA A 98 -11.78 -16.24 -32.96
CA ALA A 98 -12.85 -16.24 -33.96
C ALA A 98 -12.48 -15.38 -35.18
N GLN A 99 -11.84 -14.23 -34.96
CA GLN A 99 -11.34 -13.39 -36.06
C GLN A 99 -10.22 -14.09 -36.84
N VAL A 100 -9.29 -14.76 -36.16
CA VAL A 100 -8.20 -15.52 -36.80
C VAL A 100 -8.78 -16.66 -37.64
N THR A 101 -9.75 -17.42 -37.12
CA THR A 101 -10.41 -18.48 -37.88
C THR A 101 -11.10 -17.92 -39.12
N CYS A 102 -11.90 -16.86 -38.97
CA CYS A 102 -12.59 -16.23 -40.10
C CYS A 102 -11.61 -15.70 -41.17
N LEU A 103 -10.50 -15.07 -40.75
CA LEU A 103 -9.48 -14.61 -41.68
C LEU A 103 -8.77 -15.77 -42.37
N SER A 104 -8.45 -16.84 -41.64
CA SER A 104 -7.83 -18.05 -42.19
C SER A 104 -8.71 -18.70 -43.27
N GLU A 105 -10.01 -18.83 -43.00
CA GLU A 105 -10.98 -19.35 -43.97
C GLU A 105 -11.05 -18.47 -45.22
N ARG A 106 -11.06 -17.14 -45.05
CA ARG A 106 -11.07 -16.20 -46.18
C ARG A 106 -9.80 -16.29 -47.02
N VAL A 107 -8.64 -16.42 -46.38
CA VAL A 107 -7.36 -16.62 -47.08
C VAL A 107 -7.42 -17.90 -47.90
N GLN A 108 -7.87 -19.01 -47.31
CA GLN A 108 -7.98 -20.28 -48.02
C GLN A 108 -8.92 -20.21 -49.23
N VAL A 109 -10.04 -19.49 -49.12
CA VAL A 109 -10.95 -19.28 -50.25
C VAL A 109 -10.28 -18.47 -51.35
N LEU A 110 -9.57 -17.39 -50.99
CA LEU A 110 -8.88 -16.55 -51.96
C LEU A 110 -7.74 -17.30 -52.66
N GLU A 111 -6.98 -18.12 -51.93
CA GLU A 111 -5.95 -18.99 -52.50
C GLU A 111 -6.54 -19.94 -53.53
N ARG A 112 -7.64 -20.64 -53.21
CA ARG A 112 -8.32 -21.52 -54.18
C ARG A 112 -8.83 -20.77 -55.41
N CYS A 113 -9.36 -19.56 -55.22
CA CYS A 113 -9.81 -18.73 -56.34
C CYS A 113 -8.64 -18.30 -57.24
N ALA A 114 -7.49 -17.96 -56.65
CA ALA A 114 -6.29 -17.62 -57.39
C ALA A 114 -5.76 -18.82 -58.17
N GLU A 115 -5.66 -19.99 -57.55
CA GLU A 115 -5.26 -21.24 -58.19
C GLU A 115 -6.18 -21.61 -59.38
N ASP A 116 -7.50 -21.50 -59.21
CA ASP A 116 -8.45 -21.76 -60.30
C ASP A 116 -8.29 -20.73 -61.45
N ALA A 117 -8.09 -19.46 -61.12
CA ALA A 117 -7.87 -18.42 -62.13
C ALA A 117 -6.58 -18.67 -62.92
N GLU A 118 -5.47 -18.97 -62.24
CA GLU A 118 -4.19 -19.34 -62.87
C GLU A 118 -4.36 -20.58 -63.74
N GLY A 119 -5.02 -21.62 -63.22
CA GLY A 119 -5.30 -22.85 -63.97
C GLY A 119 -6.16 -22.62 -65.22
N ARG A 120 -7.09 -21.65 -65.21
CA ARG A 120 -7.87 -21.29 -66.41
C ARG A 120 -7.03 -20.52 -67.42
N ILE A 121 -6.20 -19.59 -66.97
CA ILE A 121 -5.29 -18.84 -67.85
C ILE A 121 -4.33 -19.80 -68.55
N TRP A 122 -3.80 -20.79 -67.84
CA TRP A 122 -2.84 -21.73 -68.43
C TRP A 122 -3.50 -22.78 -69.32
N ARG A 123 -4.71 -23.25 -69.00
CA ARG A 123 -5.42 -24.23 -69.85
C ARG A 123 -5.82 -23.67 -71.21
N ASN A 124 -6.09 -22.37 -71.30
CA ASN A 124 -6.52 -21.73 -72.53
C ASN A 124 -5.37 -21.18 -73.38
N ASN A 125 -4.13 -21.22 -72.88
CA ASN A 125 -2.96 -20.68 -73.55
C ASN A 125 -1.99 -21.79 -73.93
N ILE A 126 -1.52 -21.80 -75.19
CA ILE A 126 -0.43 -22.67 -75.62
C ILE A 126 0.89 -21.98 -75.26
N ARG A 127 1.77 -22.67 -74.53
CA ARG A 127 3.09 -22.15 -74.17
C ARG A 127 4.14 -22.83 -75.04
N ILE A 128 4.74 -22.07 -75.95
CA ILE A 128 5.83 -22.52 -76.80
C ILE A 128 7.15 -22.26 -76.05
N VAL A 129 7.88 -23.32 -75.70
CA VAL A 129 9.13 -23.23 -74.93
C VAL A 129 10.28 -23.72 -75.81
N GLY A 130 11.40 -22.98 -75.84
CA GLY A 130 12.58 -23.33 -76.63
C GLY A 130 12.57 -22.79 -78.06
N MET A 131 11.65 -21.87 -78.39
CA MET A 131 11.72 -21.12 -79.65
C MET A 131 12.81 -20.04 -79.55
N PRO A 132 13.80 -20.00 -80.46
CA PRO A 132 14.81 -18.96 -80.47
C PRO A 132 14.16 -17.61 -80.80
N GLU A 133 14.55 -16.54 -80.09
CA GLU A 133 13.99 -15.21 -80.32
C GLU A 133 14.27 -14.71 -81.74
N GLY A 134 13.24 -14.17 -82.41
CA GLY A 134 13.37 -13.51 -83.71
C GLY A 134 13.25 -14.41 -84.94
N VAL A 135 13.04 -15.72 -84.78
CA VAL A 135 12.78 -16.63 -85.93
C VAL A 135 11.43 -16.38 -86.60
N GLU A 136 10.51 -15.78 -85.86
CA GLU A 136 9.12 -15.51 -86.25
C GLU A 136 9.02 -14.36 -87.28
N GLY A 137 10.09 -13.58 -87.47
CA GLY A 137 10.08 -12.42 -88.37
C GLY A 137 9.12 -11.34 -87.89
N THR A 138 8.26 -10.83 -88.79
CA THR A 138 7.33 -9.72 -88.50
C THR A 138 5.92 -10.18 -88.14
N ASP A 139 5.58 -11.45 -88.41
CA ASP A 139 4.24 -12.01 -88.16
C ASP A 139 4.33 -13.43 -87.59
N ALA A 140 4.05 -13.53 -86.29
CA ALA A 140 4.09 -14.78 -85.54
C ALA A 140 2.99 -15.77 -85.95
N VAL A 141 1.85 -15.28 -86.48
CA VAL A 141 0.74 -16.16 -86.88
C VAL A 141 1.12 -16.90 -88.16
N ALA A 142 1.65 -16.18 -89.16
CA ALA A 142 2.10 -16.77 -90.41
C ALA A 142 3.19 -17.84 -90.21
N TYR A 143 4.07 -17.66 -89.21
CA TYR A 143 5.12 -18.63 -88.86
C TYR A 143 4.56 -19.92 -88.24
N LEU A 144 3.44 -19.86 -87.52
CA LEU A 144 2.82 -21.04 -86.89
C LEU A 144 1.90 -21.83 -87.84
N GLU A 145 1.46 -21.23 -88.94
CA GLU A 145 0.59 -21.87 -89.95
C GLU A 145 1.36 -22.66 -91.03
N THR A 146 2.69 -22.52 -91.09
CA THR A 146 3.58 -23.26 -92.02
C THR A 146 4.14 -24.54 -91.42
#